data_AF-A0A4R4UCU5-F1
#
_entry.id   AF-A0A4R4UCU5-F1
#
_cell.length_a   1.000
_cell.length_b   1.000
_cell.length_c   1.000
_cell.angle_alpha   90.00
_cell.angle_beta   90.00
_cell.angle_gamma   90.00
#
_symmetry.space_group_name_H-M   'P 1'
#
loop_
_entity.id
_entity.type
_entity.pdbx_description
1 polymer ?
#
loop_
_entity_poly.entity_id
_entity_poly.type
_entity_poly.pdbx_seq_one_letter_code
_entity_poly.pdbx_strand_id
1 'polypeptide(L)'
;MTQDGALLFPPRPDAAMTWAGYVAGLRALRAWAGARDDAELAAAVPGLTVRAIDDVLGERHAAVPDRRTSELVVRACLLVRGGSDEEIAGEQALWRSAWDRVHGAEQDPSAQGRARGPERGPGKRGRARGAEQDPGRQGRTLKVAVSVLFPAVTGLAGNLATGNMHDPWLWGALATVLAVHAGLLLAGPSRWFRTPLRAAAASLVAVVVTGCLVLAPVSPGGPPACAKADPRTSIKPPVEDPDLGVTWERGFACENAGGTVHAGPGAATAKVGRLDREGPDVFLCVVEAGDGHWYRTVADEPWANGGWGYISQAHVRAQHPVPGIPPCPAPAGANAAAPSRAGVSR
;
A
#
# COMPACT_ATOMS: atom_id res chain seq x y z
N MET A 1 -11.70 23.49 21.57
CA MET A 1 -11.83 22.21 20.84
C MET A 1 -10.76 22.19 19.79
N THR A 2 -9.58 21.70 20.15
CA THR A 2 -8.41 21.56 19.27
C THR A 2 -8.44 20.15 18.70
N GLN A 3 -8.51 20.01 17.38
CA GLN A 3 -8.42 18.71 16.71
C GLN A 3 -6.99 18.16 16.87
N ASP A 4 -6.81 17.33 17.89
CA ASP A 4 -5.63 16.48 18.07
C ASP A 4 -5.62 15.41 16.97
N GLY A 5 -4.63 15.47 16.06
CA GLY A 5 -4.41 14.45 15.03
C GLY A 5 -4.45 14.93 13.57
N ALA A 6 -4.61 16.23 13.30
CA ALA A 6 -4.51 16.74 11.94
C ALA A 6 -3.09 16.46 11.38
N LEU A 7 -3.00 15.81 10.21
CA LEU A 7 -1.73 15.56 9.53
C LEU A 7 -0.92 16.86 9.45
N LEU A 8 0.38 16.83 9.79
CA LEU A 8 1.22 18.04 9.78
C LEU A 8 1.41 18.63 8.37
N PHE A 9 1.23 17.82 7.33
CA PHE A 9 1.45 18.20 5.93
C PHE A 9 0.17 17.98 5.10
N PRO A 10 -0.04 18.79 4.05
CA PRO A 10 -1.15 18.59 3.14
C PRO A 10 -1.02 17.23 2.45
N PRO A 11 -2.12 16.47 2.29
CA PRO A 11 -2.11 15.24 1.51
C PRO A 11 -1.72 15.56 0.06
N ARG A 12 -0.86 14.72 -0.52
CA ARG A 12 -0.31 14.93 -1.87
C ARG A 12 -0.99 14.08 -2.94
N PRO A 13 -1.01 14.53 -4.20
CA PRO A 13 -1.65 13.82 -5.32
C PRO A 13 -0.75 12.76 -5.98
N ASP A 14 0.41 12.44 -5.41
CA ASP A 14 1.47 11.67 -6.09
C ASP A 14 1.04 10.27 -6.55
N ALA A 15 0.09 9.66 -5.84
CA ALA A 15 -0.47 8.34 -6.15
C ALA A 15 -1.66 8.38 -7.12
N ALA A 16 -2.13 9.56 -7.54
CA ALA A 16 -3.29 9.69 -8.42
C ALA A 16 -2.95 9.26 -9.85
N MET A 17 -3.46 8.08 -10.25
CA MET A 17 -3.33 7.53 -11.61
C MET A 17 -4.64 7.56 -12.40
N THR A 18 -5.74 7.97 -11.77
CA THR A 18 -7.09 8.06 -12.34
C THR A 18 -7.78 9.33 -11.88
N TRP A 19 -8.82 9.79 -12.58
CA TRP A 19 -9.59 10.95 -12.14
C TRP A 19 -10.25 10.73 -10.78
N ALA A 20 -10.73 9.51 -10.52
CA ALA A 20 -11.27 9.15 -9.21
C ALA A 20 -10.22 9.30 -8.09
N GLY A 21 -8.98 8.87 -8.34
CA GLY A 21 -7.88 9.04 -7.39
C GLY A 21 -7.50 10.51 -7.18
N TYR A 22 -7.48 11.31 -8.25
CA TYR A 22 -7.19 12.73 -8.19
C TYR A 22 -8.23 13.50 -7.37
N VAL A 23 -9.53 13.26 -7.64
CA VAL A 23 -10.63 13.89 -6.88
C VAL A 23 -10.66 13.41 -5.43
N ALA A 24 -10.38 12.12 -5.17
CA ALA A 24 -10.25 11.62 -3.80
C ALA A 24 -9.12 12.34 -3.03
N GLY A 25 -7.99 12.61 -3.70
CA GLY A 25 -6.92 13.44 -3.15
C GLY A 25 -7.41 14.85 -2.79
N LEU A 26 -8.12 15.53 -3.70
CA LEU A 26 -8.62 16.88 -3.43
C LEU A 26 -9.63 16.88 -2.25
N ARG A 27 -10.47 15.85 -2.12
CA ARG A 27 -11.36 15.69 -0.97
C ARG A 27 -10.59 15.48 0.33
N ALA A 28 -9.50 14.70 0.30
CA ALA A 28 -8.61 14.56 1.45
C ALA A 28 -7.94 15.88 1.82
N LEU A 29 -7.52 16.68 0.84
CA LEU A 29 -6.95 18.02 1.05
C LEU A 29 -7.97 18.98 1.68
N ARG A 30 -9.22 18.96 1.20
CA ARG A 30 -10.33 19.71 1.78
C ARG A 30 -10.56 19.33 3.26
N ALA A 31 -10.59 18.03 3.56
CA ALA A 31 -10.76 17.53 4.92
C ALA A 31 -9.59 17.95 5.83
N TRP A 32 -8.36 17.86 5.31
CA TRP A 32 -7.15 18.31 6.01
C TRP A 32 -7.16 19.81 6.31
N ALA A 33 -7.68 20.63 5.39
CA ALA A 33 -7.79 22.07 5.57
C ALA A 33 -8.66 22.44 6.78
N GLY A 34 -9.56 21.55 7.21
CA GLY A 34 -10.45 21.78 8.33
C GLY A 34 -11.50 22.86 8.07
N ALA A 35 -11.73 23.22 6.80
CA ALA A 35 -12.79 24.13 6.42
C ALA A 35 -14.16 23.53 6.81
N ARG A 36 -15.01 24.35 7.42
CA ARG A 36 -16.34 23.95 7.91
C ARG A 36 -17.27 23.58 6.77
N ASP A 37 -17.20 24.33 5.68
CA ASP A 37 -18.01 24.17 4.48
C ASP A 37 -17.31 24.73 3.23
N ASP A 38 -17.95 24.59 2.07
CA ASP A 38 -17.43 25.10 0.80
C ASP A 38 -17.50 26.62 0.68
N ALA A 39 -18.35 27.28 1.48
CA ALA A 39 -18.45 28.73 1.47
C ALA A 39 -17.20 29.36 2.11
N GLU A 40 -16.67 28.74 3.17
CA GLU A 40 -15.39 29.13 3.78
C GLU A 40 -14.23 29.04 2.78
N LEU A 41 -14.14 27.95 2.02
CA LEU A 41 -13.12 27.80 0.98
C LEU A 41 -13.28 28.80 -0.16
N ALA A 42 -14.52 29.02 -0.64
CA ALA A 42 -14.81 29.98 -1.69
C ALA A 42 -14.46 31.42 -1.25
N ALA A 43 -14.67 31.76 0.02
CA ALA A 43 -14.33 33.08 0.56
C ALA A 43 -12.81 33.32 0.63
N ALA A 44 -12.00 32.27 0.78
CA ALA A 44 -10.54 32.37 0.88
C ALA A 44 -9.86 32.76 -0.44
N VAL A 45 -10.49 32.53 -1.60
CA VAL A 45 -9.89 32.75 -2.92
C VAL A 45 -10.83 33.50 -3.86
N PRO A 46 -10.45 34.71 -4.33
CA PRO A 46 -11.22 35.43 -5.33
C PRO A 46 -11.41 34.59 -6.62
N GLY A 47 -12.67 34.49 -7.07
CA GLY A 47 -13.03 33.76 -8.29
C GLY A 47 -13.31 32.27 -8.09
N LEU A 48 -13.16 31.73 -6.87
CA LEU A 48 -13.67 30.41 -6.52
C LEU A 48 -15.11 30.54 -5.99
N THR A 49 -16.02 29.70 -6.46
CA THR A 49 -17.42 29.70 -6.02
C THR A 49 -17.79 28.35 -5.40
N VAL A 50 -18.75 28.33 -4.49
CA VAL A 50 -19.28 27.09 -3.89
C VAL A 50 -19.68 26.08 -4.97
N ARG A 51 -20.35 26.54 -6.02
CA ARG A 51 -20.74 25.71 -7.16
C ARG A 51 -19.53 25.12 -7.89
N ALA A 52 -18.49 25.92 -8.15
CA ALA A 52 -17.29 25.43 -8.81
C ALA A 52 -16.56 24.39 -7.95
N ILE A 53 -16.60 24.53 -6.62
CA ILE A 53 -16.07 23.51 -5.71
C ILE A 53 -16.90 22.22 -5.80
N ASP A 54 -18.22 22.31 -5.78
CA ASP A 54 -19.13 21.16 -5.92
C ASP A 54 -18.99 20.46 -7.29
N ASP A 55 -18.79 21.22 -8.37
CA ASP A 55 -18.58 20.67 -9.72
C ASP A 55 -17.30 19.80 -9.80
N VAL A 56 -16.33 20.01 -8.91
CA VAL A 56 -15.07 19.24 -8.81
C VAL A 56 -15.13 18.16 -7.72
N LEU A 57 -15.64 18.48 -6.54
CA LEU A 57 -15.59 17.62 -5.35
C LEU A 57 -16.90 16.88 -5.06
N GLY A 58 -18.01 17.31 -5.63
CA GLY A 58 -19.33 16.74 -5.41
C GLY A 58 -19.46 15.31 -5.93
N GLU A 59 -20.53 14.62 -5.54
CA GLU A 59 -20.80 13.24 -5.99
C GLU A 59 -21.10 13.13 -7.49
N ARG A 60 -21.50 14.24 -8.12
CA ARG A 60 -21.86 14.33 -9.54
C ARG A 60 -20.87 15.18 -10.34
N HIS A 61 -19.61 15.18 -9.94
CA HIS A 61 -18.58 15.92 -10.65
C HIS A 61 -18.48 15.50 -12.13
N ALA A 62 -17.96 16.40 -12.96
CA ALA A 62 -17.63 16.07 -14.34
C ALA A 62 -16.66 14.88 -14.42
N ALA A 63 -16.65 14.15 -15.54
CA ALA A 63 -15.72 13.04 -15.75
C ALA A 63 -14.25 13.50 -15.69
N VAL A 64 -13.99 14.76 -16.08
CA VAL A 64 -12.69 15.41 -15.99
C VAL A 64 -12.86 16.71 -15.18
N PRO A 65 -12.21 16.87 -14.02
CA PRO A 65 -12.28 18.09 -13.25
C PRO A 65 -11.56 19.22 -13.98
N ASP A 66 -12.14 20.42 -13.97
CA ASP A 66 -11.49 21.62 -14.53
C ASP A 66 -10.18 21.91 -13.78
N ARG A 67 -9.09 22.03 -14.54
CA ARG A 67 -7.73 22.23 -14.00
C ARG A 67 -7.63 23.50 -13.18
N ARG A 68 -8.13 24.63 -13.72
CA ARG A 68 -8.04 25.94 -13.06
C ARG A 68 -8.79 25.90 -11.74
N THR A 69 -9.99 25.33 -11.73
CA THR A 69 -10.81 25.20 -10.53
C THR A 69 -10.14 24.30 -9.49
N SER A 70 -9.54 23.19 -9.91
CA SER A 70 -8.78 22.32 -9.01
C SER A 70 -7.58 23.03 -8.36
N GLU A 71 -6.82 23.81 -9.14
CA GLU A 71 -5.73 24.63 -8.59
C GLU A 71 -6.23 25.71 -7.61
N LEU A 72 -7.39 26.30 -7.84
CA LEU A 72 -8.01 27.27 -6.91
C LEU A 72 -8.49 26.59 -5.61
N VAL A 73 -9.03 25.38 -5.69
CA VAL A 73 -9.40 24.57 -4.51
C VAL A 73 -8.18 24.27 -3.64
N VAL A 74 -7.05 23.88 -4.25
CA VAL A 74 -5.79 23.64 -3.54
C VAL A 74 -5.33 24.91 -2.81
N ARG A 75 -5.35 26.06 -3.51
CA ARG A 75 -4.99 27.35 -2.91
C ARG A 75 -5.90 27.72 -1.74
N ALA A 76 -7.21 27.54 -1.88
CA ALA A 76 -8.17 27.82 -0.81
C ALA A 76 -7.89 26.97 0.43
N CYS A 77 -7.63 25.67 0.24
CA CYS A 77 -7.31 24.76 1.34
C CYS A 77 -6.04 25.19 2.10
N LEU A 78 -4.99 25.59 1.38
CA LEU A 78 -3.74 26.02 1.99
C LEU A 78 -3.87 27.39 2.68
N LEU A 79 -4.61 28.33 2.11
CA LEU A 79 -4.88 29.63 2.73
C LEU A 79 -5.67 29.51 4.03
N VAL A 80 -6.70 28.65 4.08
CA VAL A 80 -7.47 28.37 5.31
C VAL A 80 -6.56 27.85 6.43
N ARG A 81 -5.47 27.16 6.09
CA ARG A 81 -4.47 26.65 7.02
C ARG A 81 -3.31 27.61 7.30
N GLY A 82 -3.35 28.82 6.76
CA GLY A 82 -2.33 29.84 6.95
C GLY A 82 -1.03 29.59 6.17
N GLY A 83 -1.09 28.82 5.07
CA GLY A 83 0.05 28.58 4.19
C GLY A 83 0.53 29.86 3.51
N SER A 84 1.85 29.98 3.33
CA SER A 84 2.50 31.07 2.61
C SER A 84 2.29 30.99 1.10
N ASP A 85 2.45 32.11 0.38
CA ASP A 85 2.33 32.12 -1.09
C ASP A 85 3.35 31.18 -1.78
N GLU A 86 4.53 31.00 -1.19
CA GLU A 86 5.57 30.08 -1.70
C GLU A 86 5.16 28.61 -1.57
N GLU A 87 4.67 28.22 -0.38
CA GLU A 87 4.14 26.86 -0.15
C GLU A 87 2.93 26.58 -1.05
N ILE A 88 2.04 27.57 -1.22
CA ILE A 88 0.91 27.50 -2.13
C ILE A 88 1.38 27.26 -3.56
N ALA A 89 2.36 28.02 -4.04
CA ALA A 89 2.88 27.86 -5.40
C ALA A 89 3.50 26.47 -5.60
N GLY A 90 4.26 25.99 -4.60
CA GLY A 90 4.88 24.66 -4.62
C GLY A 90 3.86 23.54 -4.70
N GLU A 91 2.86 23.53 -3.81
CA GLU A 91 1.81 22.51 -3.80
C GLU A 91 0.93 22.61 -5.06
N GLN A 92 0.56 23.82 -5.51
CA GLN A 92 -0.17 23.98 -6.78
C GLN A 92 0.58 23.38 -7.98
N ALA A 93 1.92 23.46 -8.01
CA ALA A 93 2.72 22.84 -9.07
C ALA A 93 2.66 21.29 -9.02
N LEU A 94 2.60 20.69 -7.83
CA LEU A 94 2.42 19.24 -7.67
C LEU A 94 1.04 18.79 -8.15
N TRP A 95 -0.02 19.50 -7.72
CA TRP A 95 -1.40 19.23 -8.12
C TRP A 95 -1.65 19.41 -9.62
N ARG A 96 -0.98 20.39 -10.21
CA ARG A 96 -0.96 20.60 -11.66
C ARG A 96 -0.29 19.44 -12.40
N SER A 97 0.87 19.01 -11.93
CA SER A 97 1.63 17.90 -12.54
C SER A 97 0.86 16.57 -12.45
N ALA A 98 0.15 16.34 -11.35
CA ALA A 98 -0.73 15.18 -11.21
C ALA A 98 -1.94 15.24 -12.14
N TRP A 99 -2.56 16.42 -12.29
CA TRP A 99 -3.66 16.62 -13.24
C TRP A 99 -3.21 16.31 -14.68
N ASP A 100 -2.07 16.85 -15.10
CA ASP A 100 -1.50 16.65 -16.45
C ASP A 100 -1.18 15.16 -16.70
N ARG A 101 -0.69 14.45 -15.67
CA ARG A 101 -0.41 13.00 -15.75
C ARG A 101 -1.67 12.17 -15.96
N VAL A 102 -2.72 12.41 -15.16
CA VAL A 102 -3.98 11.68 -15.26
C VAL A 102 -4.66 11.96 -16.61
N HIS A 103 -4.62 13.23 -17.06
CA HIS A 103 -5.16 13.62 -18.35
C HIS A 103 -4.44 12.94 -19.52
N GLY A 104 -3.11 12.92 -19.50
CA GLY A 104 -2.31 12.26 -20.54
C GLY A 104 -2.51 10.73 -20.57
N ALA A 105 -2.70 10.10 -19.41
CA ALA A 105 -2.91 8.66 -19.30
C ALA A 105 -4.25 8.20 -19.91
N GLU A 106 -5.32 9.00 -19.81
CA GLU A 106 -6.61 8.67 -20.45
C GLU A 106 -6.62 8.91 -21.96
N GLN A 107 -5.86 9.90 -22.44
CA GLN A 107 -5.82 10.23 -23.87
C GLN A 107 -5.03 9.22 -24.71
N ASP A 108 -4.10 8.47 -24.10
CA ASP A 108 -3.36 7.40 -24.77
C ASP A 108 -3.52 6.03 -24.06
N PRO A 109 -4.66 5.34 -24.28
CA PRO A 109 -4.84 3.96 -23.81
C PRO A 109 -3.80 2.99 -24.41
N SER A 110 -3.13 3.37 -25.51
CA SER A 110 -2.19 2.52 -26.24
C SER A 110 -0.80 2.52 -25.61
N ALA A 111 -0.45 3.55 -24.83
CA ALA A 111 0.80 3.62 -24.09
C ALA A 111 0.85 2.59 -22.93
N GLN A 112 -0.29 2.30 -22.28
CA GLN A 112 -0.38 1.25 -21.25
C GLN A 112 -0.32 -0.17 -21.82
N GLY A 113 -0.74 -0.39 -23.07
CA GLY A 113 -0.77 -1.70 -23.71
C GLY A 113 0.56 -2.16 -24.35
N ARG A 114 1.52 -1.27 -24.62
CA ARG A 114 2.76 -1.63 -25.35
C ARG A 114 3.89 -2.19 -24.49
N ALA A 115 3.81 -2.13 -23.17
CA ALA A 115 4.90 -2.62 -22.32
C ALA A 115 4.89 -4.15 -22.09
N ARG A 116 3.82 -4.88 -22.45
CA ARG A 116 3.78 -6.34 -22.32
C ARG A 116 2.90 -7.00 -23.39
N GLY A 117 3.54 -7.50 -24.44
CA GLY A 117 2.94 -8.50 -25.32
C GLY A 117 3.99 -9.10 -26.25
N PRO A 118 4.31 -10.40 -26.15
CA PRO A 118 5.02 -11.09 -27.22
C PRO A 118 4.04 -11.40 -28.35
N GLU A 119 4.50 -11.17 -29.57
CA GLU A 119 3.87 -11.57 -30.84
C GLU A 119 3.42 -13.03 -30.81
N ARG A 120 2.17 -13.30 -31.20
CA ARG A 120 1.77 -14.57 -31.83
C ARG A 120 0.60 -14.32 -32.78
N GLY A 121 0.85 -14.52 -34.09
CA GLY A 121 -0.21 -14.94 -35.05
C GLY A 121 -0.76 -16.33 -34.69
N PRO A 122 -1.71 -16.94 -35.43
CA PRO A 122 -1.70 -16.99 -36.90
C PRO A 122 -3.08 -17.02 -37.59
N GLY A 123 -3.09 -16.92 -38.92
CA GLY A 123 -4.24 -17.27 -39.75
C GLY A 123 -4.00 -18.58 -40.49
N LYS A 124 -4.93 -19.54 -40.39
CA LYS A 124 -5.18 -20.53 -41.45
C LYS A 124 -6.61 -21.07 -41.38
N ARG A 125 -7.33 -20.87 -42.48
CA ARG A 125 -8.68 -21.36 -42.78
C ARG A 125 -8.64 -22.85 -43.14
N GLY A 126 -9.70 -23.58 -42.77
CA GLY A 126 -9.99 -24.92 -43.27
C GLY A 126 -11.47 -25.25 -43.04
N ARG A 127 -12.17 -25.64 -44.11
CA ARG A 127 -13.62 -25.77 -44.27
C ARG A 127 -13.95 -27.25 -44.48
N ALA A 128 -14.94 -27.83 -43.79
CA ALA A 128 -15.68 -29.02 -44.26
C ALA A 128 -17.02 -29.21 -43.51
N ARG A 129 -18.00 -29.73 -44.27
CA ARG A 129 -19.44 -29.85 -44.01
C ARG A 129 -19.83 -31.04 -43.11
N GLY A 130 -20.96 -30.87 -42.42
CA GLY A 130 -22.13 -31.76 -42.52
C GLY A 130 -22.23 -32.92 -41.52
N ALA A 131 -23.15 -32.80 -40.57
CA ALA A 131 -24.12 -33.84 -40.20
C ALA A 131 -25.11 -33.27 -39.17
N GLU A 132 -26.38 -33.27 -39.55
CA GLU A 132 -27.53 -32.84 -38.79
C GLU A 132 -27.86 -33.91 -37.72
N GLN A 133 -27.73 -33.54 -36.45
CA GLN A 133 -28.35 -34.25 -35.32
C GLN A 133 -28.82 -33.20 -34.32
N ASP A 134 -30.12 -33.23 -34.06
CA ASP A 134 -30.86 -32.36 -33.15
C ASP A 134 -30.72 -32.83 -31.68
N PRO A 135 -30.14 -32.03 -30.76
CA PRO A 135 -30.16 -32.31 -29.33
C PRO A 135 -30.87 -31.17 -28.58
N GLY A 136 -32.11 -30.88 -28.96
CA GLY A 136 -32.97 -29.91 -28.29
C GLY A 136 -33.50 -30.37 -26.93
N ARG A 137 -32.65 -30.57 -25.90
CA ARG A 137 -33.05 -30.40 -24.47
C ARG A 137 -31.93 -30.44 -23.43
N GLN A 138 -30.79 -31.06 -23.72
CA GLN A 138 -29.67 -31.16 -22.76
C GLN A 138 -28.65 -30.00 -22.85
N GLY A 139 -28.69 -29.21 -23.93
CA GLY A 139 -27.76 -28.09 -24.14
C GLY A 139 -28.04 -26.81 -23.34
N ARG A 140 -29.19 -26.69 -22.64
CA ARG A 140 -29.53 -25.48 -21.88
C ARG A 140 -28.92 -25.45 -20.47
N THR A 141 -28.85 -26.57 -19.76
CA THR A 141 -28.26 -26.62 -18.40
C THR A 141 -26.73 -26.54 -18.43
N LEU A 142 -26.08 -27.15 -19.42
CA LEU A 142 -24.62 -27.07 -19.57
C LEU A 142 -24.15 -25.67 -20.01
N LYS A 143 -24.91 -24.99 -20.88
CA LYS A 143 -24.64 -23.59 -21.24
C LYS A 143 -24.80 -22.66 -20.05
N VAL A 144 -25.82 -22.86 -19.20
CA VAL A 144 -26.02 -22.05 -17.99
C VAL A 144 -24.86 -22.24 -17.01
N ALA A 145 -24.43 -23.48 -16.73
CA ALA A 145 -23.30 -23.74 -15.84
C ALA A 145 -21.97 -23.12 -16.34
N VAL A 146 -21.68 -23.24 -17.64
CA VAL A 146 -20.46 -22.66 -18.24
C VAL A 146 -20.54 -21.13 -18.33
N SER A 147 -21.72 -20.56 -18.60
CA SER A 147 -21.90 -19.10 -18.70
C SER A 147 -21.89 -18.34 -17.36
N VAL A 148 -22.16 -19.03 -16.24
CA VAL A 148 -22.17 -18.41 -14.89
C VAL A 148 -20.83 -18.60 -14.16
N LEU A 149 -20.16 -19.74 -14.36
CA LEU A 149 -18.88 -20.01 -13.69
C LEU A 149 -17.70 -19.25 -14.31
N PHE A 150 -17.68 -19.03 -15.63
CA PHE A 150 -16.57 -18.35 -16.30
C PHE A 150 -16.41 -16.87 -15.86
N PRO A 151 -17.47 -16.04 -15.80
CA PRO A 151 -17.37 -14.66 -15.34
C PRO A 151 -17.01 -14.55 -13.85
N ALA A 152 -17.49 -15.46 -13.01
CA ALA A 152 -17.20 -15.46 -11.57
C ALA A 152 -15.73 -15.76 -11.28
N VAL A 153 -15.13 -16.75 -11.96
CA VAL A 153 -13.71 -17.10 -11.81
C VAL A 153 -12.81 -16.02 -12.41
N THR A 154 -13.20 -15.43 -13.53
CA THR A 154 -12.42 -14.35 -14.18
C THR A 154 -12.50 -13.05 -13.37
N GLY A 155 -13.67 -12.74 -12.78
CA GLY A 155 -13.85 -11.58 -11.90
C GLY A 155 -13.09 -11.69 -10.58
N LEU A 156 -13.02 -12.91 -10.00
CA LEU A 156 -12.21 -13.17 -8.80
C LEU A 156 -10.71 -13.04 -9.09
N ALA A 157 -10.23 -13.57 -10.22
CA ALA A 157 -8.83 -13.43 -10.64
C ALA A 157 -8.46 -11.97 -10.96
N GLY A 158 -9.38 -11.20 -11.55
CA GLY A 158 -9.21 -9.77 -11.78
C GLY A 158 -9.10 -8.98 -10.47
N ASN A 159 -10.02 -9.21 -9.52
CA ASN A 159 -9.99 -8.55 -8.21
C ASN A 159 -8.74 -8.91 -7.38
N LEU A 160 -8.25 -10.16 -7.48
CA LEU A 160 -7.01 -10.58 -6.83
C LEU A 160 -5.75 -10.01 -7.50
N ALA A 161 -5.78 -9.77 -8.81
CA ALA A 161 -4.67 -9.15 -9.52
C ALA A 161 -4.59 -7.63 -9.30
N THR A 162 -5.72 -6.96 -9.01
CA THR A 162 -5.77 -5.50 -8.75
C THR A 162 -5.77 -5.13 -7.27
N GLY A 163 -6.13 -6.06 -6.38
CA GLY A 163 -5.98 -5.89 -4.93
C GLY A 163 -4.52 -6.09 -4.54
N ASN A 164 -3.99 -5.22 -3.67
CA ASN A 164 -2.60 -5.26 -3.18
C ASN A 164 -2.33 -6.46 -2.23
N MET A 165 -2.96 -7.61 -2.46
CA MET A 165 -2.75 -8.84 -1.70
C MET A 165 -1.76 -9.73 -2.45
N HIS A 166 -0.48 -9.58 -2.14
CA HIS A 166 0.57 -10.53 -2.54
C HIS A 166 0.59 -11.74 -1.59
N ASP A 167 -0.59 -12.27 -1.25
CA ASP A 167 -0.67 -13.46 -0.41
C ASP A 167 -0.44 -14.70 -1.30
N PRO A 168 0.71 -15.39 -1.18
CA PRO A 168 1.03 -16.56 -2.00
C PRO A 168 0.00 -17.70 -1.82
N TRP A 169 -0.75 -17.72 -0.71
CA TRP A 169 -1.77 -18.74 -0.45
C TRP A 169 -3.00 -18.59 -1.35
N LEU A 170 -3.46 -17.36 -1.57
CA LEU A 170 -4.59 -17.08 -2.46
C LEU A 170 -4.28 -17.44 -3.91
N TRP A 171 -3.05 -17.17 -4.36
CA TRP A 171 -2.57 -17.57 -5.68
C TRP A 171 -2.41 -19.09 -5.81
N GLY A 172 -1.91 -19.75 -4.77
CA GLY A 172 -1.86 -21.21 -4.69
C GLY A 172 -3.24 -21.86 -4.81
N ALA A 173 -4.22 -21.39 -4.03
CA ALA A 173 -5.59 -21.89 -4.08
C ALA A 173 -6.24 -21.70 -5.46
N LEU A 174 -6.04 -20.54 -6.08
CA LEU A 174 -6.53 -20.25 -7.43
C LEU A 174 -5.93 -21.18 -8.48
N ALA A 175 -4.61 -21.42 -8.43
CA ALA A 175 -3.92 -22.32 -9.35
C ALA A 175 -4.45 -23.77 -9.25
N THR A 176 -4.72 -24.26 -8.04
CA THR A 176 -5.27 -25.61 -7.81
C THR A 176 -6.68 -25.75 -8.38
N VAL A 177 -7.55 -24.75 -8.16
CA VAL A 177 -8.91 -24.73 -8.72
C VAL A 177 -8.89 -24.75 -10.25
N LEU A 178 -7.98 -23.99 -10.86
CA LEU A 178 -7.79 -23.96 -12.32
C LEU A 178 -7.26 -25.29 -12.86
N ALA A 179 -6.32 -25.93 -12.17
CA ALA A 179 -5.79 -27.24 -12.55
C ALA A 179 -6.86 -28.34 -12.51
N VAL A 180 -7.70 -28.35 -11.47
CA VAL A 180 -8.85 -29.27 -11.36
C VAL A 180 -9.85 -29.03 -12.48
N HIS A 181 -10.18 -27.77 -12.78
CA HIS A 181 -11.06 -27.42 -13.90
C HIS A 181 -10.49 -27.86 -15.26
N ALA A 182 -9.20 -27.61 -15.51
CA ALA A 182 -8.54 -28.02 -16.74
C ALA A 182 -8.52 -29.55 -16.90
N GLY A 183 -8.28 -30.29 -15.81
CA GLY A 183 -8.34 -31.75 -15.79
C GLY A 183 -9.74 -32.29 -16.11
N LEU A 184 -10.79 -31.69 -15.55
CA LEU A 184 -12.19 -32.04 -15.83
C LEU A 184 -12.56 -31.76 -17.29
N LEU A 185 -12.09 -30.66 -17.87
CA LEU A 185 -12.32 -30.31 -19.27
C LEU A 185 -11.56 -31.25 -20.24
N LEU A 186 -10.33 -31.62 -19.92
CA LEU A 186 -9.49 -32.50 -20.75
C LEU A 186 -9.95 -33.97 -20.72
N ALA A 187 -10.57 -34.43 -19.63
CA ALA A 187 -11.03 -35.81 -19.51
C ALA A 187 -12.19 -36.17 -20.46
N GLY A 188 -12.91 -35.16 -20.99
CA GLY A 188 -13.96 -35.31 -21.99
C GLY A 188 -15.22 -36.05 -21.51
N PRO A 189 -16.41 -35.72 -22.04
CA PRO A 189 -17.68 -36.33 -21.61
C PRO A 189 -17.82 -37.82 -21.97
N SER A 190 -16.97 -38.36 -22.85
CA SER A 190 -17.11 -39.70 -23.41
C SER A 190 -16.61 -40.85 -22.52
N ARG A 191 -15.84 -40.58 -21.45
CA ARG A 191 -15.32 -41.63 -20.55
C ARG A 191 -16.14 -41.84 -19.27
N TRP A 192 -17.13 -41.00 -19.00
CA TRP A 192 -17.93 -41.05 -17.76
C TRP A 192 -19.02 -42.12 -17.74
N PHE A 193 -19.32 -42.74 -18.87
CA PHE A 193 -20.46 -43.66 -19.02
C PHE A 193 -20.23 -45.11 -18.58
N ARG A 194 -19.00 -45.53 -18.24
CA ARG A 194 -18.74 -46.96 -17.93
C ARG A 194 -18.43 -47.28 -16.47
N THR A 195 -18.14 -46.31 -15.61
CA THR A 195 -17.86 -46.55 -14.18
C THR A 195 -18.10 -45.29 -13.33
N PRO A 196 -19.35 -44.80 -13.25
CA PRO A 196 -19.67 -43.54 -12.57
C PRO A 196 -19.28 -43.54 -11.08
N LEU A 197 -19.33 -44.70 -10.43
CA LEU A 197 -18.99 -44.85 -9.01
C LEU A 197 -17.50 -44.65 -8.70
N ARG A 198 -16.59 -45.10 -9.59
CA ARG A 198 -15.14 -44.93 -9.36
C ARG A 198 -14.66 -43.51 -9.67
N ALA A 199 -15.26 -42.87 -10.67
CA ALA A 199 -14.97 -41.46 -10.99
C ALA A 199 -15.51 -40.50 -9.91
N ALA A 200 -16.70 -40.78 -9.37
CA ALA A 200 -17.27 -40.02 -8.26
C ALA A 200 -16.44 -40.19 -6.98
N ALA A 201 -16.03 -41.43 -6.64
CA ALA A 201 -15.18 -41.68 -5.48
C ALA A 201 -13.79 -41.02 -5.62
N ALA A 202 -13.16 -41.10 -6.79
CA ALA A 202 -11.88 -40.44 -7.03
C ALA A 202 -11.99 -38.91 -6.97
N SER A 203 -13.10 -38.33 -7.47
CA SER A 203 -13.35 -36.89 -7.36
C SER A 203 -13.60 -36.46 -5.92
N LEU A 204 -14.35 -37.25 -5.15
CA LEU A 204 -14.60 -36.95 -3.73
C LEU A 204 -13.30 -37.03 -2.91
N VAL A 205 -12.46 -38.05 -3.15
CA VAL A 205 -11.15 -38.16 -2.51
C VAL A 205 -10.25 -37.01 -2.91
N ALA A 206 -10.24 -36.61 -4.18
CA ALA A 206 -9.46 -35.45 -4.63
C ALA A 206 -9.96 -34.15 -3.98
N VAL A 207 -11.27 -33.94 -3.85
CA VAL A 207 -11.84 -32.76 -3.17
C VAL A 207 -11.56 -32.78 -1.67
N VAL A 208 -11.64 -33.94 -1.02
CA VAL A 208 -11.33 -34.07 0.41
C VAL A 208 -9.84 -33.89 0.67
N VAL A 209 -8.96 -34.47 -0.14
CA VAL A 209 -7.50 -34.30 -0.02
C VAL A 209 -7.10 -32.85 -0.32
N THR A 210 -7.69 -32.24 -1.35
CA THR A 210 -7.44 -30.82 -1.67
C THR A 210 -8.01 -29.90 -0.60
N GLY A 211 -9.21 -30.20 -0.07
CA GLY A 211 -9.82 -29.48 1.03
C GLY A 211 -9.00 -29.60 2.32
N CYS A 212 -8.52 -30.79 2.65
CA CYS A 212 -7.63 -31.02 3.79
C CYS A 212 -6.25 -30.39 3.61
N LEU A 213 -5.72 -30.28 2.38
CA LEU A 213 -4.47 -29.57 2.11
C LEU A 213 -4.63 -28.05 2.15
N VAL A 214 -5.80 -27.52 1.77
CA VAL A 214 -6.13 -26.09 1.86
C VAL A 214 -6.49 -25.69 3.30
N LEU A 215 -7.04 -26.62 4.09
CA LEU A 215 -7.42 -26.39 5.49
C LEU A 215 -6.38 -26.89 6.50
N ALA A 216 -5.31 -27.56 6.06
CA ALA A 216 -4.18 -27.86 6.92
C ALA A 216 -3.59 -26.52 7.39
N PRO A 217 -3.59 -26.23 8.70
CA PRO A 217 -2.97 -25.02 9.20
C PRO A 217 -1.47 -25.16 9.00
N VAL A 218 -0.98 -24.62 7.89
CA VAL A 218 0.42 -24.28 7.78
C VAL A 218 0.56 -23.14 8.77
N SER A 219 1.06 -23.45 9.97
CA SER A 219 1.47 -22.41 10.92
C SER A 219 2.26 -21.39 10.10
N PRO A 220 1.79 -20.14 9.98
CA PRO A 220 2.61 -19.12 9.35
C PRO A 220 3.94 -19.21 10.08
N GLY A 221 5.00 -19.49 9.32
CA GLY A 221 6.34 -19.45 9.89
C GLY A 221 6.42 -18.17 10.70
N GLY A 222 6.90 -18.26 11.94
CA GLY A 222 6.97 -17.10 12.82
C GLY A 222 7.60 -15.93 12.06
N PRO A 223 7.18 -14.68 12.33
CA PRO A 223 7.71 -13.52 11.63
C PRO A 223 9.24 -13.59 11.63
N PRO A 224 9.90 -13.24 10.51
CA PRO A 224 11.34 -13.41 10.38
C PRO A 224 12.04 -12.71 11.55
N ALA A 225 12.95 -13.42 12.21
CA ALA A 225 13.77 -12.82 13.25
C ALA A 225 14.74 -11.83 12.60
N CYS A 226 14.97 -10.68 13.24
CA CYS A 226 16.08 -9.83 12.82
C CYS A 226 17.39 -10.57 13.00
N ALA A 227 18.27 -10.44 12.03
CA ALA A 227 19.62 -10.97 12.11
C ALA A 227 20.59 -9.83 12.42
N LYS A 228 21.72 -10.17 13.03
CA LYS A 228 22.87 -9.27 13.06
C LYS A 228 23.21 -8.88 11.62
N ALA A 229 23.39 -7.59 11.36
CA ALA A 229 23.44 -7.05 9.99
C ALA A 229 24.39 -7.83 9.07
N ASP A 230 23.89 -8.20 7.88
CA ASP A 230 24.69 -8.76 6.79
C ASP A 230 25.65 -7.66 6.28
N PRO A 231 26.94 -7.94 6.03
CA PRO A 231 27.85 -7.00 5.38
C PRO A 231 27.26 -6.32 4.12
N ARG A 232 26.37 -6.99 3.38
CA ARG A 232 25.67 -6.48 2.19
C ARG A 232 24.59 -5.44 2.49
N THR A 233 23.99 -5.48 3.68
CA THR A 233 22.99 -4.50 4.16
C THR A 233 23.56 -3.63 5.28
N SER A 234 24.86 -3.74 5.58
CA SER A 234 25.48 -2.98 6.65
C SER A 234 25.61 -1.50 6.30
N ILE A 235 25.25 -0.64 7.25
CA ILE A 235 25.71 0.75 7.23
C ILE A 235 27.23 0.70 7.37
N LYS A 236 28.00 1.31 6.44
CA LYS A 236 29.47 1.26 6.42
C LYS A 236 30.04 1.69 7.78
N PRO A 237 30.56 0.78 8.61
CA PRO A 237 31.05 1.13 9.94
C PRO A 237 32.40 1.86 9.85
N PRO A 238 32.72 2.73 10.82
CA PRO A 238 31.87 3.17 11.93
C PRO A 238 30.89 4.28 11.51
N VAL A 239 29.69 4.28 12.10
CA VAL A 239 28.64 5.28 11.83
C VAL A 239 28.43 6.12 13.07
N GLU A 240 28.65 7.42 12.96
CA GLU A 240 28.43 8.37 14.04
C GLU A 240 26.96 8.79 14.10
N ASP A 241 26.37 8.62 15.27
CA ASP A 241 25.03 9.05 15.61
C ASP A 241 25.10 10.36 16.41
N PRO A 242 24.90 11.52 15.75
CA PRO A 242 25.17 12.82 16.35
C PRO A 242 24.20 13.15 17.48
N ASP A 243 22.97 12.62 17.47
CA ASP A 243 21.99 12.95 18.51
C ASP A 243 22.25 12.21 19.82
N LEU A 244 22.79 10.99 19.73
CA LEU A 244 23.15 10.19 20.90
C LEU A 244 24.62 10.35 21.30
N GLY A 245 25.45 10.93 20.43
CA GLY A 245 26.90 11.05 20.63
C GLY A 245 27.58 9.68 20.70
N VAL A 246 27.07 8.70 19.95
CA VAL A 246 27.55 7.32 19.96
C VAL A 246 28.00 6.90 18.58
N THR A 247 29.12 6.20 18.53
CA THR A 247 29.59 5.53 17.32
C THR A 247 29.10 4.09 17.31
N TRP A 248 28.32 3.74 16.28
CA TRP A 248 27.80 2.38 16.13
C TRP A 248 28.73 1.56 15.25
N GLU A 249 29.28 0.49 15.83
CA GLU A 249 30.12 -0.48 15.12
C GLU A 249 29.30 -1.55 14.38
N ARG A 250 28.06 -1.79 14.84
CA ARG A 250 27.17 -2.85 14.35
C ARG A 250 25.70 -2.48 14.56
N GLY A 251 24.83 -3.05 13.72
CA GLY A 251 23.37 -2.99 13.85
C GLY A 251 22.69 -4.32 13.53
N PHE A 252 21.36 -4.31 13.51
CA PHE A 252 20.50 -5.46 13.22
C PHE A 252 19.69 -5.19 11.96
N ALA A 253 19.76 -6.11 10.99
CA ALA A 253 18.95 -6.05 9.79
C ALA A 253 17.60 -6.71 10.05
N CYS A 254 16.53 -5.93 9.99
CA CYS A 254 15.16 -6.43 10.12
C CYS A 254 14.38 -6.10 8.85
N GLU A 255 13.49 -7.00 8.43
CA GLU A 255 12.48 -6.64 7.45
C GLU A 255 11.54 -5.59 8.03
N ASN A 256 11.20 -4.59 7.24
CA ASN A 256 10.28 -3.54 7.62
C ASN A 256 9.22 -3.29 6.53
N ALA A 257 8.13 -2.62 6.92
CA ALA A 257 6.99 -2.33 6.06
C ALA A 257 7.05 -0.94 5.40
N GLY A 258 8.20 -0.26 5.49
CA GLY A 258 8.32 1.18 5.23
C GLY A 258 7.61 2.00 6.30
N GLY A 259 8.03 3.25 6.49
CA GLY A 259 7.41 4.12 7.48
C GLY A 259 8.16 5.40 7.77
N THR A 260 7.53 6.29 8.53
CA THR A 260 8.13 7.58 8.90
C THR A 260 9.13 7.39 10.04
N VAL A 261 10.30 8.00 9.89
CA VAL A 261 11.31 8.12 10.94
C VAL A 261 11.12 9.45 11.65
N HIS A 262 11.14 9.42 12.98
CA HIS A 262 10.87 10.56 13.84
C HIS A 262 12.07 10.95 14.71
N ALA A 263 12.25 12.23 15.03
CA ALA A 263 13.37 12.75 15.83
C ALA A 263 13.46 12.11 17.22
N GLY A 264 12.33 11.69 17.78
CA GLY A 264 12.24 10.99 19.06
C GLY A 264 11.25 9.83 19.00
N PRO A 265 11.14 9.04 20.07
CA PRO A 265 10.09 8.04 20.15
C PRO A 265 8.72 8.71 20.37
N GLY A 266 7.73 8.33 19.58
CA GLY A 266 6.36 8.83 19.67
C GLY A 266 5.91 9.57 18.40
N ALA A 267 4.66 9.33 17.98
CA ALA A 267 4.10 9.91 16.76
C ALA A 267 4.00 11.45 16.77
N ALA A 268 4.01 12.07 17.94
CA ALA A 268 4.00 13.53 18.11
C ALA A 268 5.38 14.19 17.87
N THR A 269 6.45 13.40 17.78
CA THR A 269 7.80 13.93 17.57
C THR A 269 8.02 14.27 16.08
N ALA A 270 8.89 15.25 15.83
CA ALA A 270 9.13 15.79 14.49
C ALA A 270 9.57 14.70 13.51
N LYS A 271 9.07 14.73 12.27
CA LYS A 271 9.47 13.78 11.23
C LYS A 271 10.84 14.18 10.67
N VAL A 272 11.75 13.23 10.56
CA VAL A 272 13.14 13.47 10.13
C VAL A 272 13.51 12.72 8.86
N GLY A 273 12.69 11.76 8.44
CA GLY A 273 12.87 11.04 7.18
C GLY A 273 11.88 9.90 7.03
N ARG A 274 12.16 9.02 6.07
CA ARG A 274 11.35 7.85 5.77
C ARG A 274 12.20 6.64 5.40
N LEU A 275 11.75 5.46 5.82
CA LEU A 275 12.14 4.17 5.25
C LEU A 275 11.23 3.92 4.05
N ASP A 276 11.82 3.97 2.86
CA ASP A 276 11.06 4.16 1.63
C ASP A 276 10.90 2.84 0.85
N ARG A 277 11.64 1.81 1.25
CA ARG A 277 11.55 0.46 0.67
C ARG A 277 11.11 -0.56 1.71
N GLU A 278 10.14 -1.40 1.34
CA GLU A 278 9.96 -2.66 2.05
C GLU A 278 11.21 -3.51 1.83
N GLY A 279 11.88 -3.90 2.91
CA GLY A 279 13.15 -4.62 2.81
C GLY A 279 13.91 -4.70 4.12
N PRO A 280 15.13 -5.23 4.09
CA PRO A 280 15.98 -5.28 5.27
C PRO A 280 16.58 -3.89 5.54
N ASP A 281 16.17 -3.26 6.64
CA ASP A 281 16.77 -2.03 7.16
C ASP A 281 17.55 -2.27 8.44
N VAL A 282 18.51 -1.37 8.71
CA VAL A 282 19.40 -1.49 9.86
C VAL A 282 18.86 -0.70 11.05
N PHE A 283 18.65 -1.41 12.15
CA PHE A 283 18.24 -0.86 13.44
C PHE A 283 19.38 -1.01 14.45
N LEU A 284 19.66 0.04 15.21
CA LEU A 284 20.86 0.13 16.05
C LEU A 284 20.56 -0.13 17.52
N CYS A 285 19.46 0.42 18.01
CA CYS A 285 19.00 0.25 19.37
C CYS A 285 17.48 0.36 19.47
N VAL A 286 16.93 -0.10 20.59
CA VAL A 286 15.51 -0.03 20.91
C VAL A 286 15.27 0.81 22.16
N VAL A 287 14.17 1.54 22.20
CA VAL A 287 13.70 2.23 23.40
C VAL A 287 12.22 1.93 23.61
N GLU A 288 11.83 1.72 24.85
CA GLU A 288 10.42 1.61 25.24
C GLU A 288 9.88 3.01 25.52
N ALA A 289 8.79 3.38 24.86
CA ALA A 289 8.18 4.70 25.02
C ALA A 289 6.67 4.62 24.76
N GLY A 290 5.88 5.07 25.73
CA GLY A 290 4.44 4.81 25.76
C GLY A 290 4.18 3.30 25.88
N ASP A 291 3.24 2.79 25.09
CA ASP A 291 2.83 1.37 25.12
C ASP A 291 3.59 0.49 24.11
N GLY A 292 4.77 0.91 23.61
CA GLY A 292 5.47 0.17 22.57
C GLY A 292 6.95 0.43 22.43
N HIS A 293 7.58 -0.36 21.57
CA HIS A 293 9.00 -0.24 21.23
C HIS A 293 9.22 0.69 20.04
N TRP A 294 10.31 1.45 20.11
CA TRP A 294 10.78 2.33 19.05
C TRP A 294 12.21 1.99 18.72
N TYR A 295 12.51 1.87 17.43
CA TYR A 295 13.80 1.44 16.93
C TYR A 295 14.54 2.62 16.34
N ARG A 296 15.78 2.84 16.79
CA ARG A 296 16.65 3.86 16.21
C ARG A 296 17.26 3.36 14.90
N THR A 297 17.15 4.18 13.86
CA THR A 297 17.59 3.86 12.50
C THR A 297 17.96 5.15 11.74
N VAL A 298 18.48 4.98 10.54
CA VAL A 298 18.73 6.08 9.58
C VAL A 298 17.75 5.92 8.44
N ALA A 299 17.01 6.99 8.13
CA ALA A 299 16.09 7.00 7.01
C ALA A 299 16.81 6.79 5.66
N ASP A 300 16.20 6.01 4.76
CA ASP A 300 16.60 5.95 3.35
C ASP A 300 16.50 7.33 2.68
N GLU A 301 15.40 8.02 2.99
CA GLU A 301 15.09 9.36 2.52
C GLU A 301 15.14 10.35 3.69
N PRO A 302 16.29 11.01 3.91
CA PRO A 302 16.43 11.99 4.98
C PRO A 302 15.73 13.30 4.62
N TRP A 303 15.00 13.88 5.57
CA TRP A 303 14.37 15.20 5.47
C TRP A 303 15.00 16.22 6.42
N ALA A 304 15.45 15.78 7.59
CA ALA A 304 16.13 16.58 8.60
C ALA A 304 17.11 15.70 9.40
N ASN A 305 18.05 16.32 10.12
CA ASN A 305 19.03 15.63 11.00
C ASN A 305 19.76 14.45 10.32
N GLY A 306 20.01 14.54 9.01
CA GLY A 306 20.63 13.46 8.25
C GLY A 306 19.82 12.15 8.21
N GLY A 307 18.53 12.19 8.56
CA GLY A 307 17.65 11.02 8.60
C GLY A 307 17.72 10.22 9.90
N TRP A 308 18.48 10.67 10.89
CA TRP A 308 18.61 9.99 12.18
C TRP A 308 17.35 10.12 13.02
N GLY A 309 16.80 8.98 13.45
CA GLY A 309 15.64 9.00 14.31
C GLY A 309 15.11 7.62 14.68
N TYR A 310 13.84 7.58 15.06
CA TYR A 310 13.14 6.45 15.61
C TYR A 310 11.93 6.08 14.76
N ILE A 311 11.69 4.78 14.60
CA ILE A 311 10.48 4.25 13.98
C ILE A 311 9.76 3.31 14.93
N SER A 312 8.42 3.32 14.89
CA SER A 312 7.61 2.45 15.73
C SER A 312 7.76 0.97 15.34
N GLN A 313 7.66 0.10 16.35
CA GLN A 313 7.53 -1.35 16.23
C GLN A 313 6.53 -1.78 15.15
N ALA A 314 5.43 -1.04 14.95
CA ALA A 314 4.40 -1.35 13.96
C ALA A 314 4.95 -1.49 12.53
N HIS A 315 6.11 -0.89 12.24
CA HIS A 315 6.75 -0.92 10.94
C HIS A 315 7.82 -2.00 10.80
N VAL A 316 8.17 -2.72 11.87
CA VAL A 316 9.21 -3.75 11.83
C VAL A 316 8.55 -5.13 11.79
N ARG A 317 8.78 -5.90 10.71
CA ARG A 317 8.16 -7.20 10.43
C ARG A 317 8.89 -8.37 11.13
N ALA A 318 9.23 -8.19 12.41
CA ALA A 318 9.90 -9.19 13.23
C ALA A 318 9.16 -9.44 14.56
N GLN A 319 9.54 -10.47 15.30
CA GLN A 319 9.03 -10.68 16.66
C GLN A 319 9.66 -9.66 17.62
N HIS A 320 8.81 -8.99 18.41
CA HIS A 320 9.19 -7.89 19.28
C HIS A 320 8.95 -8.18 20.76
N PRO A 321 9.81 -7.71 21.68
CA PRO A 321 11.09 -7.06 21.40
C PRO A 321 12.07 -8.01 20.71
N VAL A 322 12.85 -7.47 19.76
CA VAL A 322 13.78 -8.27 18.96
C VAL A 322 14.95 -8.74 19.84
N PRO A 323 15.20 -10.05 19.93
CA PRO A 323 16.36 -10.56 20.67
C PRO A 323 17.68 -10.00 20.12
N GLY A 324 18.50 -9.42 20.99
CA GLY A 324 19.86 -8.98 20.69
C GLY A 324 20.01 -7.49 20.37
N ILE A 325 18.95 -6.77 19.98
CA ILE A 325 19.02 -5.31 19.81
C ILE A 325 19.22 -4.67 21.19
N PRO A 326 20.30 -3.88 21.41
CA PRO A 326 20.55 -3.25 22.69
C PRO A 326 19.58 -2.08 22.96
N PRO A 327 19.32 -1.73 24.23
CA PRO A 327 18.58 -0.53 24.55
C PRO A 327 19.35 0.74 24.13
N CYS A 328 18.63 1.79 23.72
CA CYS A 328 19.27 3.05 23.35
C CYS A 328 19.91 3.72 24.58
N PRO A 329 21.14 4.27 24.45
CA PRO A 329 21.75 5.04 25.52
C PRO A 329 20.95 6.31 25.80
N ALA A 330 21.01 6.79 27.05
CA ALA A 330 20.41 8.06 27.41
C ALA A 330 21.08 9.20 26.61
N PRO A 331 20.33 10.24 26.18
CA PRO A 331 20.91 11.37 25.48
C PRO A 331 22.04 11.99 26.29
N ALA A 332 23.16 12.32 25.62
CA ALA A 332 24.29 13.00 26.23
C ALA A 332 23.84 14.39 26.74
N GLY A 333 23.39 14.44 28.00
CA GLY A 333 22.80 15.65 28.60
C GLY A 333 21.78 15.38 29.70
N ALA A 334 21.25 14.16 29.83
CA ALA A 334 20.27 13.82 30.87
C ALA A 334 20.88 13.69 32.30
N ASN A 335 22.22 13.69 32.43
CA ASN A 335 22.94 13.55 33.71
C ASN A 335 23.47 14.88 34.27
N ALA A 336 22.74 15.98 34.11
CA ALA A 336 23.01 17.25 34.81
C ALA A 336 21.91 17.62 35.82
N ALA A 337 21.21 16.64 36.39
CA ALA A 337 20.48 16.86 37.63
C ALA A 337 21.50 17.01 38.77
N ALA A 338 21.84 18.25 39.08
CA ALA A 338 22.72 18.63 40.18
C ALA A 338 22.31 17.91 41.48
N PRO A 339 23.27 17.39 42.28
CA PRO A 339 22.93 16.90 43.61
C PRO A 339 22.37 18.07 44.42
N SER A 340 21.10 17.95 44.80
CA SER A 340 20.41 18.85 45.72
C SER A 340 21.21 18.95 47.01
N ARG A 341 22.00 20.02 47.10
CA ARG A 341 22.71 20.45 48.29
C ARG A 341 21.70 21.15 49.21
N ALA A 342 20.87 20.38 49.89
CA ALA A 342 20.30 20.81 51.17
C ALA A 342 21.32 20.35 52.23
N GLY A 343 22.08 21.21 52.89
CA GLY A 343 21.62 22.45 53.50
C GLY A 343 21.50 22.18 55.00
N VAL A 344 22.66 22.16 55.66
CA VAL A 344 22.85 22.11 57.11
C VAL A 344 22.29 23.40 57.75
N SER A 345 21.80 23.26 58.99
CA SER A 345 21.47 24.27 60.05
C SER A 345 19.96 24.45 60.25
N ARG A 346 19.38 24.38 61.46
CA ARG A 346 19.90 24.40 62.84
C ARG A 346 19.18 23.38 63.72
#